data_AF-A0A090WXI9-F1
#
_entry.id   AF-A0A090WXI9-F1
#
_cell.length_a   1.000
_cell.length_b   1.000
_cell.length_c   1.000
_cell.angle_alpha   90.00
_cell.angle_beta   90.00
_cell.angle_gamma   90.00
#
_symmetry.space_group_name_H-M   'P 1'
#
loop_
_entity.id
_entity.type
_entity.pdbx_description
1 polymer ?
#
loop_
_entity_poly.entity_id
_entity_poly.type
_entity_poly.pdbx_seq_one_letter_code
_entity_poly.pdbx_strand_id
1 'polypeptide(L)' 'MYFGVAFLLALISTKNIVVSILAIPAIIIQFFGYGYGFLKSTIAVSVLNKDPENHFPKLFFKSK' A
#
# COMPACT_ATOMS: atom_id res chain seq x y z
N MET A 1 4.42 14.47 11.77
CA MET A 1 3.54 13.92 12.82
C MET A 1 3.19 12.45 12.59
N TYR A 2 2.76 12.03 11.39
CA TYR A 2 2.31 10.64 11.10
C TYR A 2 3.26 9.52 11.59
N PHE A 3 4.52 9.50 11.14
CA PHE A 3 5.48 8.45 11.51
C PHE A 3 5.77 8.42 13.02
N GLY A 4 5.82 9.58 13.69
CA GLY A 4 6.00 9.64 15.14
C GLY A 4 4.82 9.05 15.90
N VAL A 5 3.58 9.35 15.48
CA VAL A 5 2.38 8.74 16.06
C VAL A 5 2.32 7.24 15.78
N ALA A 6 2.65 6.81 14.56
CA ALA A 6 2.69 5.40 14.20
C ALA A 6 3.75 4.62 15.01
N PHE A 7 4.92 5.23 15.24
CA PHE A 7 5.95 4.68 16.11
C PHE A 7 5.47 4.55 17.56
N LEU A 8 4.86 5.61 18.12
CA LEU A 8 4.34 5.57 19.49
C LEU A 8 3.22 4.52 19.63
N LEU A 9 2.33 4.43 18.65
CA LEU A 9 1.26 3.42 18.62
C LEU A 9 1.85 2.00 18.56
N ALA A 10 2.86 1.77 17.72
CA ALA A 10 3.56 0.50 17.63
C ALA A 10 4.28 0.17 18.95
N LEU A 11 4.88 1.16 19.60
CA LEU A 11 5.58 1.00 20.87
C LEU A 11 4.64 0.62 22.01
N ILE A 12 3.49 1.29 22.10
CA ILE A 12 2.47 0.99 23.11
C ILE A 12 1.84 -0.38 22.85
N SER A 13 1.52 -0.69 21.60
CA SER A 13 0.83 -1.94 21.22
C SER A 13 1.70 -3.18 21.35
N THR A 14 2.98 -3.08 20.97
CA THR A 14 3.89 -4.23 20.92
C THR A 14 4.80 -4.32 22.15
N LYS A 15 4.96 -3.22 22.90
CA LYS A 15 5.91 -3.07 24.01
C LYS A 15 7.35 -3.46 23.62
N ASN A 16 7.70 -3.33 22.33
CA ASN A 16 8.99 -3.71 21.79
C ASN A 16 9.58 -2.59 20.92
N ILE A 17 10.72 -2.06 21.34
CA ILE A 17 11.38 -0.93 20.66
C ILE A 17 11.87 -1.31 19.26
N VAL A 18 12.37 -2.53 19.06
CA VAL A 18 12.87 -3.01 17.77
C VAL A 18 11.73 -3.09 16.77
N VAL A 19 10.59 -3.68 17.17
CA VAL A 19 9.40 -3.78 16.30
C VAL A 19 8.87 -2.39 15.95
N SER A 20 8.89 -1.45 16.90
CA SER A 20 8.42 -0.08 16.68
C SER A 20 9.28 0.68 15.68
N ILE A 21 10.61 0.51 15.75
CA ILE A 21 11.54 1.06 14.76
C ILE A 21 11.28 0.44 13.39
N LEU A 22 11.09 -0.88 13.31
CA LEU A 22 10.80 -1.60 12.06
C LEU A 22 9.45 -1.23 11.44
N ALA A 23 8.49 -0.73 12.22
CA ALA A 23 7.21 -0.25 11.70
C ALA A 23 7.38 0.94 10.74
N ILE A 24 8.39 1.78 10.93
CA ILE A 24 8.64 2.94 10.06
C ILE A 24 9.00 2.53 8.63
N PRO A 25 10.05 1.73 8.36
CA PRO A 25 10.34 1.27 7.02
C PRO A 25 9.21 0.40 6.44
N ALA A 26 8.50 -0.38 7.26
CA ALA A 26 7.34 -1.14 6.79
C ALA A 26 6.24 -0.23 6.23
N ILE A 27 5.91 0.87 6.92
CA ILE A 27 4.95 1.88 6.43
C ILE A 27 5.44 2.52 5.12
N ILE A 28 6.73 2.85 5.02
CA ILE A 28 7.29 3.45 3.80
C ILE A 28 7.15 2.49 2.62
N ILE A 29 7.54 1.22 2.80
CA ILE A 29 7.42 0.17 1.77
C ILE A 29 5.95 0.00 1.39
N GLN A 30 5.05 -0.04 2.37
CA GLN A 30 3.62 -0.16 2.17
C GLN A 30 3.05 1.00 1.35
N PHE A 31 3.36 2.24 1.73
CA PHE A 31 2.90 3.44 1.04
C PHE A 31 3.45 3.52 -0.38
N PHE A 32 4.71 3.15 -0.58
CA PHE A 32 5.30 3.12 -1.91
C PHE A 32 4.66 2.04 -2.79
N GLY A 33 4.51 0.82 -2.27
CA GLY A 33 3.91 -0.29 -3.00
C GLY A 33 2.46 -0.03 -3.39
N TYR A 34 1.62 0.38 -2.43
CA TYR A 34 0.23 0.73 -2.72
C TYR A 34 0.12 1.99 -3.60
N GLY A 35 0.93 3.02 -3.33
CA GLY A 35 0.92 4.27 -4.11
C GLY A 35 1.31 4.05 -5.57
N TYR A 36 2.35 3.25 -5.82
CA TYR A 36 2.76 2.90 -7.18
C TYR A 36 1.70 2.06 -7.90
N GLY A 37 1.14 1.05 -7.23
CA GLY A 37 0.05 0.24 -7.78
C GLY A 37 -1.18 1.07 -8.12
N PHE A 38 -1.55 2.00 -7.23
CA PHE A 38 -2.64 2.94 -7.45
C PHE A 38 -2.36 3.84 -8.64
N LEU A 39 -1.20 4.51 -8.69
CA LEU A 39 -0.82 5.39 -9.80
C LEU A 39 -0.85 4.65 -11.15
N LYS A 40 -0.30 3.44 -11.19
CA LYS A 40 -0.34 2.59 -12.40
C LYS A 40 -1.78 2.31 -12.84
N SER A 41 -2.66 1.97 -11.90
CA SER A 41 -4.08 1.75 -12.18
C SER A 41 -4.78 3.02 -12.68
N THR A 42 -4.57 4.15 -12.01
CA THR A 42 -5.16 5.44 -12.39
C THR A 42 -4.72 5.88 -13.79
N ILE A 43 -3.43 5.75 -14.13
CA ILE A 43 -2.96 6.08 -15.48
C ILE A 43 -3.62 5.14 -16.50
N ALA A 44 -3.64 3.84 -16.26
CA ALA A 44 -4.19 2.88 -17.21
C ALA A 44 -5.71 3.06 -17.41
N VAL A 45 -6.47 3.19 -16.34
CA VAL A 45 -7.94 3.18 -16.37
C VAL A 45 -8.49 4.58 -16.58
N SER A 46 -8.06 5.57 -15.78
CA SER A 46 -8.64 6.91 -15.81
C SER A 46 -8.05 7.80 -16.90
N VAL A 47 -6.73 7.75 -17.11
CA VAL A 47 -6.06 8.62 -18.11
C VAL A 47 -6.13 7.99 -19.50
N LEU A 48 -5.80 6.70 -19.61
CA LEU A 48 -5.74 5.99 -20.89
C LEU A 48 -7.04 5.27 -21.27
N ASN A 49 -8.09 5.33 -20.44
CA ASN A 49 -9.39 4.69 -20.66
C ASN A 49 -9.30 3.19 -21.02
N LYS A 50 -8.32 2.48 -20.47
CA LYS A 50 -8.21 1.03 -20.67
C LYS A 50 -9.23 0.31 -19.79
N ASP A 51 -9.84 -0.73 -20.36
CA ASP A 51 -10.69 -1.64 -19.61
C ASP A 51 -9.91 -2.33 -18.47
N PRO A 52 -10.30 -2.16 -17.19
CA PRO A 52 -9.56 -2.67 -16.05
C PRO A 52 -9.43 -4.20 -16.03
N GLU A 53 -10.48 -4.92 -16.40
CA GLU A 53 -10.52 -6.39 -16.39
C GLU A 53 -9.57 -6.98 -17.44
N ASN A 54 -9.53 -6.38 -18.62
CA ASN A 54 -8.62 -6.78 -19.69
C ASN A 54 -7.18 -6.35 -19.41
N HIS A 55 -6.95 -5.17 -18.82
CA HIS A 55 -5.61 -4.65 -18.57
C HIS A 55 -4.95 -5.26 -17.32
N PHE A 56 -5.75 -5.61 -16.31
CA PHE A 56 -5.29 -6.26 -15.08
C PHE A 56 -6.01 -7.59 -14.82
N PRO A 57 -5.94 -8.57 -15.74
CA PRO A 57 -6.77 -9.78 -15.70
C PRO A 57 -6.48 -10.70 -14.51
N LYS A 58 -5.36 -10.50 -13.82
CA LYS A 58 -5.00 -11.22 -12.59
C LYS A 58 -5.58 -10.58 -11.32
N LEU A 59 -6.05 -9.34 -11.40
CA LEU A 59 -6.68 -8.62 -10.27
C LEU A 59 -8.19 -8.85 -10.21
N PHE A 60 -8.78 -9.39 -11.27
CA PHE A 60 -10.21 -9.68 -11.36
C PHE A 60 -10.43 -11.19 -11.40
N PHE A 61 -11.45 -11.66 -10.68
CA PHE A 61 -11.86 -13.04 -10.74
C PHE A 61 -12.65 -13.26 -12.03
N LYS A 62 -12.21 -14.22 -12.86
CA LYS A 62 -13.06 -14.70 -13.96
C LYS A 62 -14.13 -15.61 -13.35
N SER A 63 -15.40 -15.30 -13.60
CA SER A 63 -16.46 -16.27 -13.34
C SER A 63 -16.15 -17.52 -14.17
N LYS A 64 -16.13 -18.66 -13.51
CA LYS A 64 -15.97 -19.97 -14.15
C LYS A 64 -17.19 -20.31 -14.98
#